data_AF-A0A356X3E5-F1
#
_entry.id   AF-A0A356X3E5-F1
#
_cell.length_a   1.000
_cell.length_b   1.000
_cell.length_c   1.000
_cell.angle_alpha   90.00
_cell.angle_beta   90.00
_cell.angle_gamma   90.00
#
_symmetry.space_group_name_H-M   'P 1'
#
loop_
_entity.id
_entity.type
_entity.pdbx_description
1 polymer ?
#
loop_
_entity_poly.entity_id
_entity_poly.type
_entity_poly.pdbx_seq_one_letter_code
_entity_poly.pdbx_strand_id
1 'polypeptide(L)'
;MQRIVEKLVLVLVVSCIGTVSALGFQDKDDNPETAYVDSLLSQAFVLNQQGGLDEARMLIAKADSLSQERNYTDGKARSVLILGNLYER
;
A
#
# COMPACT_ATOMS: atom_id res chain seq x y z
N MET A 1 33.78 2.71 0.30
CA MET A 1 32.90 1.59 -0.11
C MET A 1 31.52 1.58 0.55
N GLN A 2 31.28 2.26 1.68
CA GLN A 2 29.96 2.26 2.38
C GLN A 2 28.80 2.94 1.61
N ARG A 3 29.05 4.08 0.95
CA ARG A 3 27.99 4.86 0.26
C ARG A 3 27.36 4.19 -0.96
N ILE A 4 28.01 3.16 -1.53
CA ILE A 4 27.49 2.42 -2.68
C ILE A 4 26.44 1.40 -2.21
N VAL A 5 26.64 0.82 -1.02
CA VAL A 5 25.73 -0.19 -0.44
C VAL A 5 24.39 0.46 -0.06
N GLU A 6 24.40 1.65 0.53
CA GLU A 6 23.18 2.39 0.87
C GLU A 6 22.35 2.76 -0.36
N LYS A 7 23.00 3.18 -1.45
CA LYS A 7 22.32 3.49 -2.71
C LYS A 7 21.73 2.23 -3.35
N LEU A 8 22.41 1.09 -3.25
CA LEU A 8 21.94 -0.18 -3.76
C LEU A 8 20.72 -0.69 -2.98
N VAL A 9 20.73 -0.52 -1.65
CA VAL A 9 19.58 -0.82 -0.79
C VAL A 9 18.40 0.10 -1.10
N LEU A 10 18.64 1.40 -1.28
CA LEU A 10 17.58 2.34 -1.63
C LEU A 10 16.95 2.01 -3.00
N VAL A 11 17.77 1.65 -3.99
CA VAL A 11 17.30 1.23 -5.32
C VAL A 11 16.54 -0.10 -5.26
N LEU A 12 16.97 -1.05 -4.43
CA LEU A 12 16.25 -2.31 -4.21
C LEU A 12 14.91 -2.10 -3.50
N VAL A 13 14.85 -1.24 -2.48
CA VAL A 13 13.60 -0.90 -1.78
C VAL A 13 12.61 -0.20 -2.73
N VAL A 14 13.08 0.73 -3.55
CA VAL A 14 12.24 1.40 -4.57
C VAL A 14 11.80 0.42 -5.67
N SER A 15 12.64 -0.54 -6.05
CA SER A 15 12.30 -1.59 -7.02
C SER A 15 11.28 -2.61 -6.47
N CYS A 16 11.35 -2.93 -5.17
CA CYS A 16 10.34 -3.75 -4.52
C CYS A 16 8.97 -3.05 -4.46
N ILE A 17 8.93 -1.72 -4.26
CA ILE A 17 7.68 -0.95 -4.35
C ILE A 17 7.11 -0.99 -5.78
N GLY A 18 7.97 -0.93 -6.81
CA GLY A 18 7.55 -1.01 -8.21
C GLY A 18 7.03 -2.40 -8.65
N THR A 19 7.62 -3.48 -8.12
CA THR A 19 7.31 -4.86 -8.57
C THR A 19 6.13 -5.52 -7.85
N VAL A 20 5.71 -5.03 -6.68
CA VAL A 20 4.46 -5.49 -6.05
C VAL A 20 3.23 -5.09 -6.88
N SER A 21 3.37 -4.13 -7.80
CA SER A 21 2.33 -3.77 -8.77
C SER A 21 2.08 -4.85 -9.84
N ALA A 22 2.95 -5.86 -9.95
CA ALA A 22 2.88 -6.87 -11.01
C ALA A 22 2.15 -8.17 -10.61
N LEU A 23 1.73 -8.32 -9.35
CA LEU A 23 0.92 -9.47 -8.92
C LEU A 23 -0.56 -9.07 -8.84
N GLY A 24 -1.16 -9.01 -10.04
CA GLY A 24 -2.58 -9.24 -10.29
C GLY A 24 -3.57 -8.29 -9.61
N PHE A 25 -3.83 -7.13 -10.21
CA PHE A 25 -5.14 -6.49 -10.11
C PHE A 25 -5.53 -5.96 -11.50
N GLN A 26 -6.60 -6.57 -12.03
CA GLN A 26 -7.27 -6.29 -13.29
C GLN A 26 -7.52 -4.80 -13.55
N ASP A 27 -7.60 -4.46 -14.85
CA ASP A 27 -7.98 -3.17 -15.45
C ASP A 27 -8.48 -2.14 -14.45
N LYS A 28 -7.55 -1.29 -13.98
CA LYS A 28 -7.92 -0.09 -13.23
C LYS A 28 -8.65 0.82 -14.20
N ASP A 29 -9.92 1.09 -13.91
CA ASP A 29 -10.55 2.37 -14.24
C ASP A 29 -9.50 3.47 -14.20
N ASP A 30 -9.33 4.23 -15.29
CA ASP A 30 -8.43 5.40 -15.42
C ASP A 30 -8.90 6.57 -14.53
N ASN A 31 -9.46 6.28 -13.36
CA ASN A 31 -9.74 7.25 -12.34
C ASN A 31 -8.46 7.46 -11.51
N PRO A 32 -7.77 8.61 -11.64
CA PRO A 32 -6.56 8.89 -10.86
C PRO A 32 -6.79 8.82 -9.34
N GLU A 33 -8.05 8.94 -8.89
CA GLU A 33 -8.43 8.88 -7.49
C GLU A 33 -8.49 7.43 -6.95
N THR A 34 -8.83 6.43 -7.76
CA THR A 34 -8.77 5.00 -7.36
C THR A 34 -7.33 4.51 -7.31
N ALA A 35 -6.49 4.99 -8.22
CA ALA A 35 -5.05 4.76 -8.19
C ALA A 35 -4.38 5.31 -6.91
N TYR A 36 -4.89 6.43 -6.40
CA TYR A 36 -4.41 7.00 -5.13
C TYR A 36 -4.75 6.12 -3.93
N VAL A 37 -5.99 5.60 -3.84
CA VAL A 37 -6.40 4.66 -2.78
C VAL A 37 -5.54 3.40 -2.80
N ASP A 38 -5.29 2.83 -3.98
CA ASP A 38 -4.46 1.63 -4.10
C ASP A 38 -2.99 1.86 -3.73
N SER A 39 -2.46 3.05 -4.00
CA SER A 39 -1.12 3.43 -3.56
C SER A 39 -1.02 3.49 -2.04
N LEU A 40 -2.02 4.07 -1.37
CA LEU A 40 -2.07 4.13 0.10
C LEU A 40 -2.13 2.72 0.72
N LEU A 41 -2.95 1.84 0.17
CA LEU A 41 -3.08 0.46 0.64
C LEU A 41 -1.79 -0.35 0.41
N SER A 42 -1.13 -0.16 -0.73
CA SER A 42 0.15 -0.82 -1.02
C SER A 42 1.25 -0.38 -0.04
N GLN A 43 1.31 0.92 0.27
CA GLN A 43 2.25 1.45 1.27
C GLN A 43 1.93 0.91 2.67
N ALA A 44 0.66 0.89 3.06
CA ALA A 44 0.25 0.34 4.36
C ALA A 44 0.64 -1.14 4.51
N PHE A 45 0.51 -1.92 3.44
CA PHE A 45 0.94 -3.33 3.44
C PHE A 45 2.44 -3.46 3.67
N VAL A 46 3.27 -2.67 2.98
CA VAL A 46 4.72 -2.67 3.17
C VAL A 46 5.11 -2.26 4.59
N LEU A 47 4.47 -1.23 5.13
CA LEU A 47 4.71 -0.79 6.51
C LEU A 47 4.31 -1.86 7.53
N ASN A 48 3.19 -2.55 7.33
CA ASN A 48 2.81 -3.70 8.15
C ASN A 48 3.90 -4.79 8.11
N GLN A 49 4.42 -5.12 6.93
CA GLN A 49 5.52 -6.09 6.78
C GLN A 49 6.82 -5.66 7.50
N GLN A 50 7.04 -4.35 7.64
CA GLN A 50 8.22 -3.77 8.30
C GLN A 50 8.01 -3.51 9.80
N GLY A 51 6.82 -3.81 10.36
CA GLY A 51 6.49 -3.55 11.76
C GLY A 51 6.05 -2.11 12.06
N GLY A 52 5.88 -1.27 11.03
CA GLY A 52 5.33 0.09 11.13
C GLY A 52 3.81 0.09 11.27
N LEU A 53 3.30 -0.55 12.32
CA LEU A 53 1.85 -0.81 12.50
C LEU A 53 1.03 0.47 12.63
N ASP A 54 1.54 1.49 13.33
CA ASP A 54 0.83 2.76 13.53
C ASP A 54 0.71 3.55 12.23
N GLU A 55 1.79 3.60 11.43
CA GLU A 55 1.79 4.25 10.12
C GLU A 55 0.90 3.52 9.13
N ALA A 56 0.95 2.17 9.13
CA ALA A 56 0.05 1.35 8.32
C ALA A 56 -1.42 1.62 8.65
N ARG A 57 -1.78 1.71 9.94
CA ARG A 57 -3.15 2.04 10.38
C ARG A 57 -3.60 3.42 9.88
N MET A 58 -2.74 4.43 9.95
CA MET A 58 -3.07 5.77 9.45
C MET A 58 -3.32 5.78 7.94
N LEU A 59 -2.49 5.07 7.17
CA LEU A 59 -2.67 4.97 5.71
C LEU A 59 -3.94 4.21 5.34
N ILE A 60 -4.27 3.15 6.07
CA ILE A 60 -5.52 2.40 5.84
C ILE A 60 -6.73 3.26 6.18
N ALA A 61 -6.72 3.99 7.31
CA ALA A 61 -7.81 4.90 7.66
C ALA A 61 -8.04 5.97 6.57
N LYS A 62 -6.96 6.52 6.00
CA LYS A 62 -7.05 7.47 4.89
C LYS A 62 -7.62 6.83 3.62
N ALA A 63 -7.17 5.61 3.29
CA ALA A 63 -7.70 4.86 2.15
C ALA A 63 -9.19 4.55 2.32
N ASP A 64 -9.63 4.20 3.53
CA ASP A 64 -11.00 3.85 3.84
C ASP A 64 -11.95 5.06 3.73
N SER A 65 -11.55 6.21 4.27
CA SER A 65 -12.31 7.47 4.10
C SER A 65 -12.50 7.83 2.63
N LEU A 66 -11.44 7.76 1.83
CA LEU A 66 -11.51 8.04 0.39
C LEU A 66 -12.37 7.02 -0.34
N SER A 67 -12.25 5.74 0.01
CA SER A 67 -13.11 4.69 -0.54
C SER A 67 -14.59 4.93 -0.23
N GLN A 68 -14.91 5.39 0.98
CA GLN A 68 -16.28 5.71 1.38
C GLN A 68 -16.82 6.94 0.65
N GLU A 69 -16.03 8.03 0.58
CA GLU A 69 -16.41 9.25 -0.15
C GLU A 69 -16.69 8.99 -1.63
N ARG A 70 -16.00 8.01 -2.21
CA ARG A 70 -16.05 7.70 -3.65
C ARG A 70 -16.90 6.48 -3.99
N ASN A 71 -17.52 5.82 -3.00
CA ASN A 71 -18.19 4.52 -3.16
C ASN A 71 -17.30 3.46 -3.83
N TYR A 72 -15.98 3.52 -3.60
CA TYR A 72 -15.01 2.59 -4.16
C TYR A 72 -14.94 1.32 -3.30
N THR A 73 -15.83 0.38 -3.63
CA THR A 73 -16.04 -0.86 -2.90
C THR A 73 -14.79 -1.75 -2.83
N ASP A 74 -13.99 -1.79 -3.90
CA ASP A 74 -12.78 -2.62 -3.95
C ASP A 74 -11.69 -2.11 -3.00
N GLY A 75 -11.48 -0.79 -2.96
CA GLY A 75 -10.54 -0.19 -1.99
C GLY A 75 -10.96 -0.46 -0.54
N LYS A 76 -12.28 -0.53 -0.27
CA LYS A 76 -12.82 -0.87 1.04
C LYS A 76 -12.64 -2.35 1.39
N ALA A 77 -12.84 -3.26 0.45
CA ALA A 77 -12.59 -4.69 0.69
C ALA A 77 -11.10 -4.93 1.03
N ARG A 78 -10.23 -4.20 0.33
CA ARG A 78 -8.78 -4.32 0.47
C ARG A 78 -8.25 -3.64 1.74
N SER A 79 -8.82 -2.51 2.18
CA SER A 79 -8.53 -1.87 3.48
C SER A 79 -8.81 -2.84 4.64
N VAL A 80 -9.96 -3.50 4.62
CA VAL A 80 -10.37 -4.49 5.64
C VAL A 80 -9.41 -5.69 5.68
N LEU A 81 -9.00 -6.20 4.52
CA LEU A 81 -8.06 -7.32 4.44
C LEU A 81 -6.70 -6.98 5.05
N ILE A 82 -6.17 -5.78 4.77
CA ILE A 82 -4.90 -5.34 5.34
C ILE A 82 -5.02 -5.10 6.85
N LEU A 83 -6.16 -4.56 7.32
CA LEU A 83 -6.43 -4.43 8.76
C LEU A 83 -6.49 -5.78 9.46
N GLY A 84 -7.12 -6.80 8.85
CA GLY A 84 -7.15 -8.16 9.39
C GLY A 84 -5.74 -8.68 9.66
N ASN A 85 -4.85 -8.60 8.67
CA ASN A 85 -3.44 -8.98 8.81
C ASN A 85 -2.67 -8.18 9.88
N LEU A 86 -3.15 -6.98 10.21
CA LEU A 86 -2.57 -6.08 11.21
C LEU A 86 -2.94 -6.48 12.64
N TYR A 87 -4.11 -7.10 12.83
CA TYR A 87 -4.59 -7.55 14.14
C TYR A 87 -4.29 -9.03 14.42
N GLU A 88 -3.92 -9.81 13.40
CA GLU A 88 -3.50 -11.22 13.54
C GLU A 88 -2.01 -11.39 13.89
N ARG A 89 -1.26 -10.30 14.05
CA ARG A 89 0.16 -10.27 14.44
C ARG A 89 0.36 -9.83 15.88
#